data_AF-A0A7Y4QEJ8-F1
#
_entry.id   AF-A0A7Y4QEJ8-F1
#
_cell.length_a   1.000
_cell.length_b   1.000
_cell.length_c   1.000
_cell.angle_alpha   90.00
_cell.angle_beta   90.00
_cell.angle_gamma   90.00
#
_symmetry.space_group_name_H-M   'P 1'
#
loop_
_entity.id
_entity.type
_entity.pdbx_description
1 polymer ?
#
loop_
_entity_poly.entity_id
_entity_poly.type
_entity_poly.pdbx_seq_one_letter_code
_entity_poly.pdbx_strand_id
1 'polypeptide(L)' 'MKAAEFQKKIIEWYEENKRQLPWRETVDPYKIWLSEIILQQTRVAQGLPYYLRFVKSFPSITSLANATQ' A
#
# COMPACT_ATOMS: atom_id res chain seq x y z
N MET A 1 12.28 -3.44 28.50
CA MET A 1 12.34 -4.23 27.25
C MET A 1 13.44 -3.66 26.39
N LYS A 2 14.39 -4.49 25.91
CA LYS A 2 15.46 -4.03 25.01
C LYS A 2 14.90 -3.84 23.59
N ALA A 3 15.52 -2.98 22.78
CA ALA A 3 15.05 -2.69 21.41
C ALA A 3 14.88 -3.96 20.55
N ALA A 4 15.84 -4.91 20.63
CA ALA A 4 15.78 -6.18 19.92
C ALA A 4 14.59 -7.06 20.34
N GLU A 5 14.26 -7.05 21.63
CA GLU A 5 13.13 -7.82 22.17
C GLU A 5 11.78 -7.23 21.70
N PHE A 6 11.69 -5.90 21.65
CA PHE A 6 10.51 -5.21 21.11
C PHE A 6 10.32 -5.50 19.61
N GLN A 7 11.38 -5.35 18.82
CA GLN A 7 11.34 -5.64 17.38
C GLN A 7 10.87 -7.07 17.11
N LYS A 8 11.43 -8.05 17.82
CA LYS A 8 11.05 -9.46 17.68
C LYS A 8 9.56 -9.68 17.94
N LYS A 9 9.03 -9.14 19.05
CA LYS A 9 7.60 -9.24 19.40
C LYS A 9 6.68 -8.66 18.32
N ILE A 10 7.05 -7.51 17.74
CA ILE A 10 6.25 -6.89 16.67
C ILE A 10 6.28 -7.71 15.38
N ILE A 11 7.43 -8.29 15.02
CA ILE A 11 7.56 -9.14 13.83
C ILE A 11 6.73 -10.42 13.99
N GLU A 12 6.85 -11.11 15.12
CA GLU A 12 6.09 -12.34 15.41
C GLU A 12 4.58 -12.07 15.34
N TRP A 13 4.11 -11.00 15.98
CA TRP A 13 2.70 -10.61 15.90
C TRP A 13 2.26 -10.28 14.46
N TYR A 14 3.11 -9.59 13.69
CA TYR A 14 2.78 -9.21 12.31
C TYR A 14 2.62 -10.44 11.41
N GLU A 15 3.45 -11.48 11.56
CA GLU A 15 3.33 -12.69 10.75
C GLU A 15 1.97 -13.38 10.91
N GLU A 16 1.42 -13.38 12.12
CA GLU A 16 0.13 -14.00 12.43
C GLU A 16 -1.08 -13.09 12.16
N ASN A 17 -0.92 -11.76 12.31
CA ASN A 17 -2.05 -10.82 12.38
C ASN A 17 -2.09 -9.81 11.22
N LYS A 18 -1.14 -9.87 10.26
CA LYS A 18 -1.12 -8.94 9.13
C LYS A 18 -2.39 -9.01 8.30
N ARG A 19 -2.88 -7.83 7.93
CA ARG A 19 -3.98 -7.69 6.96
C ARG A 19 -3.46 -7.89 5.54
N GLN A 20 -4.24 -8.56 4.71
CA GLN A 20 -4.04 -8.63 3.27
C GLN A 20 -4.39 -7.27 2.65
N LEU A 21 -3.39 -6.62 2.05
CA LEU A 21 -3.53 -5.33 1.39
C LEU A 21 -2.79 -5.41 0.05
N PRO A 22 -3.43 -5.09 -1.08
CA PRO A 22 -2.83 -5.31 -2.41
C PRO A 22 -1.46 -4.63 -2.62
N TRP A 23 -1.24 -3.47 -2.00
CA TRP A 23 0.04 -2.75 -2.07
C TRP A 23 1.15 -3.36 -1.20
N ARG A 24 0.85 -4.34 -0.33
CA ARG A 24 1.84 -5.13 0.41
C ARG A 24 2.23 -6.42 -0.31
N GLU A 25 1.50 -6.79 -1.36
CA GLU A 25 1.73 -8.02 -2.14
C GLU A 25 2.52 -7.73 -3.43
N THR A 26 3.10 -6.54 -3.53
CA THR A 26 3.88 -6.10 -4.69
C THR A 26 5.15 -5.40 -4.24
N VAL A 27 6.16 -5.42 -5.11
CA VAL A 27 7.42 -4.66 -4.97
C VAL A 27 7.49 -3.48 -5.95
N ASP A 28 6.40 -3.22 -6.68
CA ASP A 28 6.31 -2.13 -7.66
C ASP A 28 6.29 -0.76 -6.94
N PRO A 29 7.32 0.08 -7.11
CA PRO A 29 7.40 1.37 -6.41
C PRO A 29 6.24 2.31 -6.72
N TYR A 30 5.70 2.28 -7.94
CA TYR A 30 4.58 3.13 -8.32
C TYR A 30 3.31 2.75 -7.57
N LYS A 31 3.02 1.46 -7.46
CA LYS A 31 1.84 0.95 -6.73
C LYS A 31 1.97 1.20 -5.24
N ILE A 32 3.16 1.00 -4.67
CA ILE A 32 3.43 1.31 -3.25
C ILE A 32 3.23 2.81 -3.01
N TRP A 33 3.88 3.69 -3.78
CA TRP A 33 3.73 5.14 -3.67
C TRP A 33 2.28 5.60 -3.78
N LEU A 34 1.55 5.10 -4.78
CA LEU A 34 0.15 5.43 -4.99
C LEU A 34 -0.71 5.07 -3.77
N SER A 35 -0.46 3.92 -3.13
CA SER A 35 -1.17 3.52 -1.92
C SER A 35 -0.94 4.49 -0.76
N GLU A 36 0.30 4.96 -0.58
CA GLU A 36 0.64 5.92 0.47
C GLU A 36 -0.08 7.26 0.23
N ILE A 37 -0.07 7.78 -1.01
CA ILE A 37 -0.76 9.03 -1.35
C ILE A 37 -2.26 8.96 -1.07
N ILE A 38 -2.91 7.86 -1.47
CA ILE A 38 -4.35 7.67 -1.21
C ILE A 38 -4.63 7.60 0.30
N LEU A 39 -3.77 6.94 1.07
CA LEU A 39 -4.00 6.66 2.49
C LEU A 39 -3.58 7.78 3.44
N GLN A 40 -2.88 8.83 2.97
CA GLN A 40 -2.51 9.99 3.79
C GLN A 40 -3.70 10.69 4.45
N GLN A 41 -4.85 10.77 3.76
CA GLN A 41 -6.06 11.44 4.27
C GLN A 41 -7.32 10.57 4.22
N THR A 42 -7.19 9.28 3.87
CA THR A 42 -8.34 8.36 3.78
C THR A 42 -8.14 7.10 4.61
N ARG A 43 -9.24 6.48 5.05
CA ARG A 43 -9.20 5.15 5.69
C ARG A 43 -9.06 4.06 4.62
N VAL A 44 -8.45 2.92 4.97
CA VAL A 44 -8.28 1.76 4.07
C VAL A 44 -9.58 1.36 3.35
N ALA A 45 -10.70 1.28 4.08
CA ALA A 45 -11.99 0.89 3.50
C ALA A 45 -12.47 1.86 2.40
N GLN A 46 -12.14 3.14 2.51
CA GLN A 46 -12.47 4.16 1.51
C GLN A 46 -11.43 4.19 0.39
N GLY A 47 -10.14 4.06 0.70
CA GLY A 47 -9.05 4.14 -0.26
C GLY A 47 -8.91 2.92 -1.18
N LEU A 48 -9.22 1.71 -0.69
CA LEU A 48 -9.01 0.46 -1.45
C LEU A 48 -9.73 0.45 -2.81
N PRO A 49 -11.02 0.82 -2.93
CA PRO A 49 -11.68 0.91 -4.23
C PRO A 49 -11.02 1.90 -5.19
N TYR A 50 -10.49 3.02 -4.69
CA TYR A 50 -9.80 4.01 -5.52
C TYR A 50 -8.45 3.47 -5.99
N TYR A 51 -7.66 2.86 -5.10
CA TYR A 51 -6.41 2.22 -5.46
C TYR A 51 -6.60 1.20 -6.59
N LEU A 52 -7.58 0.30 -6.46
CA LEU A 52 -7.87 -0.72 -7.48
C LEU A 52 -8.26 -0.09 -8.83
N ARG A 53 -9.06 0.99 -8.82
CA ARG A 53 -9.41 1.72 -10.05
C ARG A 53 -8.19 2.40 -10.67
N PHE A 54 -7.35 3.06 -9.88
CA PHE A 54 -6.16 3.75 -10.38
C PHE A 54 -5.17 2.77 -10.99
N VAL A 55 -4.84 1.66 -10.31
CA VAL A 55 -3.91 0.67 -10.85
C VAL A 55 -4.46 0.01 -12.12
N LYS A 56 -5.78 -0.14 -12.24
CA LYS A 56 -6.42 -0.64 -13.44
C LYS A 56 -6.37 0.35 -14.61
N SER A 57 -6.69 1.63 -14.36
CA SER A 57 -6.73 2.66 -15.40
C SER A 57 -5.33 3.17 -15.80
N PHE A 58 -4.44 3.24 -14.82
CA PHE A 58 -3.08 3.77 -14.95
C PHE A 58 -2.09 2.75 -14.38
N PRO A 59 -1.76 1.68 -15.14
CA PRO A 59 -0.93 0.58 -14.65
C PRO A 59 0.54 0.98 -14.37
N SER A 60 0.99 2.13 -14.88
CA SER A 60 2.34 2.69 -14.66
C SER A 60 2.31 4.20 -14.43
N ILE A 61 3.38 4.73 -13.84
CA ILE A 61 3.54 6.19 -13.69
C ILE A 61 3.50 6.92 -15.03
N THR A 62 4.05 6.33 -16.10
CA THR A 62 4.00 6.90 -17.46
C THR A 62 2.57 6.94 -18.00
N SER A 63 1.77 5.89 -17.75
CA SER A 63 0.35 5.90 -18.15
C SER A 63 -0.46 6.94 -17.39
N LEU A 64 -0.14 7.18 -16.11
CA LEU A 64 -0.75 8.27 -15.34
C LEU A 64 -0.33 9.64 -15.89
N ALA A 65 0.95 9.81 -16.23
CA ALA A 65 1.47 11.07 -16.78
C ALA A 65 0.90 11.41 -18.17
N ASN A 66 0.59 10.40 -18.99
CA ASN A 66 0.03 10.57 -20.33
C ASN A 66 -1.51 10.61 -20.36
N ALA A 67 -2.17 10.58 -19.20
CA ALA A 67 -3.62 10.61 -19.14
C ALA A 67 -4.16 11.92 -19.73
N THR A 68 -4.97 11.82 -20.78
CA THR A 68 -5.78 12.94 -21.27
C THR A 68 -7.07 12.99 -20.45
N GLN A 69 -7.36 14.14 -19.84
CA GLN A 69 -8.56 14.36 -19.03
C GLN A 69 -9.85 14.01 -19.79
#